data_AF-A0A654BNU7-F1
#
_entry.id   AF-A0A654BNU7-F1
#
_cell.length_a   1.000
_cell.length_b   1.000
_cell.length_c   1.000
_cell.angle_alpha   90.00
_cell.angle_beta   90.00
_cell.angle_gamma   90.00
#
_symmetry.space_group_name_H-M   'P 1'
#
loop_
_entity.id
_entity.type
_entity.pdbx_description
1 polymer ?
#
loop_
_entity_poly.entity_id
_entity_poly.type
_entity_poly.pdbx_seq_one_letter_code
_entity_poly.pdbx_strand_id
1 'polypeptide(L)'
;MRIALAPCAAGEGETHPSGLPLFSTDTTNLPWIILRAVHRAARLEGVSPRARAVLCALARTVDAANPFGEIYARRTLLTERAMQSERTFYRSLADLDSAGLIARAPQRRYVEAGLFGRAYLHLTRKAALLLGLIDEPGQPAVSNEGKQGGCTDAQAFQRPYAKVADGANTKDLSPLTSQERQPGQVPQDLQRLRTLGFLDFLIFKLMRQAREAGKRLSDVVEVCWQHLRQAKRPINYLRALLASTTDFGHQLSVKMNAITAVQTATHKRNEAETLVRKLDGRTFADADGTTRYTVADGGTALLVCRVAERVTRRSAGHWAEAFAAALKKGQIVPAEQEDFAARTPETGHDVGAAGHVKPHQPRELTRPVSEHLIRLRALCRRA
;
A
#
# COMPACT_ATOMS: atom_id res chain seq x y z
N MET A 1 -43.86 -64.96 58.90
CA MET A 1 -44.27 -63.54 58.99
C MET A 1 -43.60 -62.77 57.86
N ARG A 2 -44.40 -62.25 56.92
CA ARG A 2 -44.01 -61.36 55.82
C ARG A 2 -44.22 -59.91 56.28
N ILE A 3 -43.25 -59.03 56.09
CA ILE A 3 -43.35 -57.56 55.85
C ILE A 3 -41.97 -57.16 55.29
N ALA A 4 -41.75 -56.32 54.27
CA ALA A 4 -42.46 -55.86 53.08
C ALA A 4 -41.37 -55.21 52.20
N LEU A 5 -41.49 -55.34 50.87
CA LEU A 5 -40.66 -54.66 49.86
C LEU A 5 -41.13 -53.22 49.65
N ALA A 6 -40.19 -52.27 49.52
CA ALA A 6 -40.30 -51.03 48.72
C ALA A 6 -38.88 -50.41 48.51
N PRO A 7 -38.64 -49.53 47.51
CA PRO A 7 -37.87 -49.89 46.32
C PRO A 7 -36.62 -49.02 46.08
N CYS A 8 -35.86 -49.43 45.05
CA CYS A 8 -34.78 -48.76 44.33
C CYS A 8 -34.60 -47.25 44.54
N ALA A 9 -33.37 -46.86 44.92
CA ALA A 9 -32.75 -45.65 44.42
C ALA A 9 -31.45 -46.05 43.71
N ALA A 10 -31.46 -45.92 42.39
CA ALA A 10 -30.31 -46.13 41.52
C ALA A 10 -29.24 -45.07 41.85
N GLY A 11 -28.18 -45.49 42.55
CA GLY A 11 -26.90 -44.79 42.51
C GLY A 11 -26.22 -45.17 41.21
N GLU A 12 -26.14 -44.21 40.30
CA GLU A 12 -25.49 -44.32 38.99
C GLU A 12 -24.10 -44.94 39.16
N GLY A 13 -23.98 -46.22 38.78
CA GLY A 13 -22.70 -46.84 38.57
C GLY A 13 -22.06 -46.15 37.38
N GLU A 14 -21.10 -45.26 37.65
CA GLU A 14 -20.21 -44.74 36.62
C GLU A 14 -19.64 -45.93 35.86
N THR A 15 -20.10 -46.07 34.62
CA THR A 15 -19.57 -47.02 33.66
C THR A 15 -18.13 -46.61 33.43
N HIS A 16 -17.19 -47.23 34.15
CA HIS A 16 -15.79 -47.14 33.80
C HIS A 16 -15.66 -47.60 32.35
N PRO A 17 -15.24 -46.74 31.40
CA PRO A 17 -15.03 -47.19 30.05
C PRO A 17 -13.86 -48.17 30.08
N SER A 18 -14.17 -49.46 29.92
CA SER A 18 -13.22 -50.56 29.75
C SER A 18 -12.58 -50.52 28.36
N GLY A 19 -12.08 -49.35 27.97
CA GLY A 19 -11.16 -49.18 26.86
C GLY A 19 -9.75 -49.17 27.39
N LEU A 20 -8.82 -49.88 26.72
CA LEU A 20 -7.40 -49.66 26.95
C LEU A 20 -7.14 -48.15 26.87
N PRO A 21 -6.42 -47.53 27.84
CA PRO A 21 -6.13 -46.11 27.76
C PRO A 21 -5.39 -45.87 26.45
N LEU A 22 -6.01 -45.13 25.54
CA LEU A 22 -5.39 -44.75 24.28
C LEU A 22 -4.24 -43.81 24.68
N PHE A 23 -3.03 -44.36 24.78
CA PHE A 23 -1.84 -43.59 25.11
C PHE A 23 -1.68 -42.49 24.06
N SER A 24 -1.93 -41.24 24.47
CA SER A 24 -1.83 -40.06 23.63
C SER A 24 -0.60 -39.26 24.05
N THR A 25 0.14 -38.76 23.08
CA THR A 25 1.31 -37.91 23.29
C THR A 25 1.05 -36.54 22.72
N ASP A 26 1.62 -35.51 23.35
CA ASP A 26 1.57 -34.16 22.83
C ASP A 26 2.34 -34.12 21.50
N THR A 27 1.67 -33.72 20.41
CA THR A 27 2.23 -33.69 19.05
C THR A 27 3.01 -32.41 18.77
N THR A 28 3.13 -31.50 19.76
CA THR A 28 3.81 -30.23 19.58
C THR A 28 5.33 -30.38 19.52
N ASN A 29 5.92 -30.02 18.38
CA ASN A 29 7.36 -29.96 18.20
C ASN A 29 7.94 -28.76 18.95
N LEU A 30 8.58 -29.01 20.09
CA LEU A 30 9.25 -27.98 20.88
C LEU A 30 10.65 -27.66 20.31
N PRO A 31 11.08 -26.39 20.33
CA PRO A 31 12.46 -26.04 20.03
C PRO A 31 13.44 -26.78 20.94
N TRP A 32 14.63 -27.12 20.44
CA TRP A 32 15.64 -27.87 21.18
C TRP A 32 15.99 -27.23 22.54
N ILE A 33 16.06 -25.90 22.61
CA ILE A 33 16.35 -25.15 23.83
C ILE A 33 15.29 -25.43 24.91
N ILE A 34 14.01 -25.44 24.52
CA ILE A 34 12.89 -25.73 25.42
C ILE A 34 12.87 -27.20 25.81
N LEU A 35 13.12 -28.12 24.86
CA LEU A 35 13.22 -29.55 25.15
C LEU A 35 14.32 -29.83 26.19
N ARG A 36 15.49 -29.21 26.02
CA ARG A 36 16.61 -29.26 26.95
C ARG A 36 16.23 -28.69 28.32
N ALA A 37 15.54 -27.55 28.36
CA ALA A 37 15.07 -26.94 29.60
C ALA A 37 14.11 -27.85 30.36
N VAL A 38 13.15 -28.49 29.67
CA VAL A 38 12.21 -29.45 30.27
C VAL A 38 12.94 -30.67 30.83
N HIS A 39 13.92 -31.19 30.10
CA HIS A 39 14.72 -32.32 30.56
C HIS A 39 15.54 -31.97 31.81
N ARG A 40 16.16 -30.78 31.84
CA ARG A 40 16.87 -30.27 33.03
C ARG A 40 15.92 -30.03 34.21
N ALA A 41 14.73 -29.47 33.97
CA ALA A 41 13.71 -29.29 35.01
C ALA A 41 13.32 -30.61 35.69
N ALA A 42 13.16 -31.69 34.90
CA ALA A 42 12.79 -33.00 35.42
C ALA A 42 13.87 -33.59 36.34
N ARG A 43 15.14 -33.25 36.10
CA ARG A 43 16.31 -33.75 36.84
C ARG A 43 16.81 -32.79 37.92
N LEU A 44 16.13 -31.67 38.14
CA LEU A 44 16.56 -30.66 39.09
C LEU A 44 16.58 -31.22 40.52
N GLU A 45 17.72 -31.19 41.18
CA GLU A 45 17.84 -31.64 42.57
C GLU A 45 17.37 -30.56 43.56
N GLY A 46 16.96 -30.96 44.76
CA GLY A 46 16.51 -30.04 45.82
C GLY A 46 15.06 -29.53 45.69
N VAL A 47 14.30 -30.00 44.68
CA VAL A 47 12.89 -29.66 44.48
C VAL A 47 12.02 -30.92 44.54
N SER A 48 10.84 -30.82 45.16
CA SER A 48 9.92 -31.96 45.28
C SER A 48 9.49 -32.48 43.89
N PRO A 49 9.23 -33.79 43.72
CA PRO A 49 8.83 -34.36 42.42
C PRO A 49 7.61 -33.65 41.80
N ARG A 50 6.64 -33.27 42.63
CA ARG A 50 5.46 -32.49 42.22
C ARG A 50 5.83 -31.09 41.71
N ALA A 51 6.76 -30.41 42.37
CA ALA A 51 7.21 -29.08 41.95
C ALA A 51 8.06 -29.15 40.68
N ARG A 52 8.85 -30.22 40.50
CA ARG A 52 9.55 -30.50 39.22
C ARG A 52 8.57 -30.68 38.06
N ALA A 53 7.49 -31.43 38.25
CA ALA A 53 6.47 -31.60 37.21
C ALA A 53 5.84 -30.25 36.78
N VAL A 54 5.58 -29.36 37.74
CA VAL A 54 5.10 -28.00 37.45
C VAL A 54 6.18 -27.17 36.74
N LEU A 55 7.43 -27.26 37.17
CA LEU A 55 8.55 -26.59 36.51
C LEU A 55 8.74 -27.07 35.06
N CYS A 56 8.58 -28.37 34.79
CA CYS A 56 8.57 -28.93 33.45
C CYS A 56 7.43 -28.34 32.60
N ALA A 57 6.22 -28.25 33.17
CA ALA A 57 5.07 -27.66 32.48
C ALA A 57 5.31 -26.17 32.16
N LEU A 58 5.90 -25.43 33.10
CA LEU A 58 6.29 -24.02 32.89
C LEU A 58 7.37 -23.88 31.82
N ALA A 59 8.43 -24.69 31.88
CA ALA A 59 9.52 -24.67 30.89
C ALA A 59 9.01 -24.92 29.46
N ARG A 60 7.99 -25.77 29.27
CA ARG A 60 7.34 -25.96 27.94
C ARG A 60 6.59 -24.74 27.43
N THR A 61 6.18 -23.83 28.31
CA THR A 61 5.34 -22.66 27.97
C THR A 61 6.12 -21.35 27.88
N VAL A 62 7.36 -21.34 28.33
CA VAL A 62 8.22 -20.15 28.35
C VAL A 62 8.74 -19.87 26.95
N ASP A 63 8.83 -18.59 26.59
CA ASP A 63 9.49 -18.15 25.38
C ASP A 63 11.02 -18.22 25.56
N ALA A 64 11.70 -18.97 24.69
CA ALA A 64 13.15 -19.12 24.72
C ALA A 64 13.88 -17.79 24.47
N ALA A 65 13.29 -16.88 23.69
CA ALA A 65 13.90 -15.59 23.40
C ALA A 65 13.79 -14.60 24.57
N ASN A 66 12.77 -14.75 25.41
CA ASN A 66 12.55 -13.92 26.59
C ASN A 66 12.19 -14.77 27.82
N PRO A 67 13.19 -15.42 28.45
CA PRO A 67 12.96 -16.33 29.56
C PRO A 67 12.41 -15.65 30.82
N PHE A 68 12.55 -14.33 30.94
CA PHE A 68 12.06 -13.53 32.07
C PHE A 68 10.65 -12.94 31.83
N GLY A 69 10.10 -13.15 30.64
CA GLY A 69 8.79 -12.65 30.26
C GLY A 69 7.65 -13.24 31.10
N GLU A 70 6.47 -12.65 30.95
CA GLU A 70 5.23 -13.16 31.54
C GLU A 70 4.86 -14.50 30.88
N ILE A 71 4.62 -15.53 31.70
CA ILE A 71 4.16 -16.83 31.18
C ILE A 71 2.63 -16.75 30.96
N TYR A 72 2.23 -16.65 29.69
CA TYR A 72 0.82 -16.55 29.26
C TYR A 72 0.08 -17.90 29.20
N ALA A 73 0.32 -18.79 30.16
CA ALA A 73 -0.36 -20.08 30.22
C ALA A 73 -1.63 -20.01 31.08
N ARG A 74 -2.72 -20.61 30.59
CA ARG A 74 -3.93 -20.81 31.42
C ARG A 74 -3.61 -21.81 32.54
N ARG A 75 -4.26 -21.63 33.69
CA ARG A 75 -4.09 -22.54 34.84
C ARG A 75 -4.41 -23.99 34.49
N THR A 76 -5.53 -24.21 33.78
CA THR A 76 -5.97 -25.54 33.33
C THR A 76 -4.91 -26.25 32.50
N LEU A 77 -4.28 -25.53 31.56
CA LEU A 77 -3.20 -26.05 30.73
C LEU A 77 -1.99 -26.49 31.57
N LEU A 78 -1.61 -25.71 32.58
CA LEU A 78 -0.48 -26.03 33.44
C LEU A 78 -0.79 -27.22 34.37
N THR A 79 -2.00 -27.29 34.93
CA THR A 79 -2.44 -28.41 35.77
C THR A 79 -2.54 -29.71 35.00
N GLU A 80 -3.06 -29.66 33.77
CA GLU A 80 -3.12 -30.81 32.87
C GLU A 80 -1.71 -31.28 32.52
N ARG A 81 -0.83 -30.39 32.06
CA ARG A 81 0.55 -30.76 31.71
C ARG A 81 1.39 -31.26 32.89
N ALA A 82 1.14 -30.76 34.09
CA ALA A 82 1.79 -31.22 35.31
C ALA A 82 1.14 -32.48 35.89
N MET A 83 -0.01 -32.92 35.35
CA MET A 83 -0.83 -34.03 35.84
C MET A 83 -1.17 -33.90 37.34
N GLN A 84 -1.59 -32.69 37.75
CA GLN A 84 -1.88 -32.37 39.15
C GLN A 84 -3.24 -31.68 39.27
N SER A 85 -3.95 -31.98 40.36
CA SER A 85 -5.14 -31.22 40.76
C SER A 85 -4.77 -29.77 41.10
N GLU A 86 -5.72 -28.83 40.96
CA GLU A 86 -5.46 -27.40 41.21
C GLU A 86 -4.88 -27.14 42.61
N ARG A 87 -5.43 -27.80 43.64
CA ARG A 87 -4.96 -27.68 45.03
C ARG A 87 -3.48 -28.08 45.17
N THR A 88 -3.09 -29.16 44.50
CA THR A 88 -1.71 -29.66 44.53
C THR A 88 -0.80 -28.73 43.74
N PHE A 89 -1.26 -28.26 42.58
CA PHE A 89 -0.55 -27.30 41.75
C PHE A 89 -0.18 -26.02 42.51
N TYR A 90 -1.10 -25.45 43.30
CA TYR A 90 -0.78 -24.27 44.11
C TYR A 90 0.26 -24.52 45.21
N ARG A 91 0.25 -25.71 45.81
CA ARG A 91 1.28 -26.11 46.78
C ARG A 91 2.64 -26.26 46.07
N SER A 92 2.66 -26.92 44.91
CA SER A 92 3.86 -27.03 44.06
C SER A 92 4.38 -25.65 43.64
N LEU A 93 3.50 -24.70 43.30
CA LEU A 93 3.90 -23.33 43.04
C LEU A 93 4.49 -22.65 44.28
N ALA A 94 3.97 -22.91 45.47
CA ALA A 94 4.52 -22.34 46.71
C ALA A 94 5.92 -22.89 47.00
N ASP A 95 6.13 -24.19 46.78
CA ASP A 95 7.46 -24.82 46.86
C ASP A 95 8.46 -24.21 45.85
N LEU A 96 8.02 -23.91 44.62
CA LEU A 96 8.87 -23.30 43.60
C LEU A 96 9.22 -21.84 43.92
N ASP A 97 8.27 -21.12 44.53
CA ASP A 97 8.45 -19.73 44.98
C ASP A 97 9.44 -19.67 46.14
N SER A 98 9.28 -20.55 47.15
CA SER A 98 10.21 -20.64 48.29
C SER A 98 11.61 -21.11 47.86
N ALA A 99 11.73 -21.94 46.81
CA ALA A 99 13.01 -22.31 46.21
C ALA A 99 13.66 -21.18 45.38
N GLY A 100 12.94 -20.07 45.17
CA GLY A 100 13.37 -18.91 44.38
C GLY A 100 13.47 -19.20 42.88
N LEU A 101 12.68 -20.14 42.36
CA LEU A 101 12.68 -20.52 40.95
C LEU A 101 11.63 -19.78 40.13
N ILE A 102 10.55 -19.35 40.76
CA ILE A 102 9.51 -18.53 40.14
C ILE A 102 9.30 -17.27 40.94
N ALA A 103 8.78 -16.23 40.27
CA ALA A 103 8.29 -15.02 40.92
C ALA A 103 6.83 -14.78 40.50
N ARG A 104 6.00 -14.38 41.45
CA ARG A 104 4.60 -14.02 41.20
C ARG A 104 4.47 -12.50 41.26
N ALA A 105 4.13 -11.90 40.14
CA ALA A 105 3.85 -10.47 40.13
C ALA A 105 2.58 -10.18 40.94
N PRO A 106 2.52 -9.06 41.71
CA PRO A 106 1.31 -8.68 42.42
C PRO A 106 0.18 -8.43 41.42
N GLN A 107 -1.04 -8.79 41.82
CA GLN A 107 -2.21 -8.59 40.97
C GLN A 107 -2.45 -7.09 40.74
N ARG A 108 -2.22 -6.62 39.51
CA ARG A 108 -2.47 -5.23 39.14
C ARG A 108 -3.95 -4.91 39.24
N ARG A 109 -4.33 -3.74 39.75
CA ARG A 109 -5.71 -3.25 39.70
C ARG A 109 -5.80 -2.20 38.60
N TYR A 110 -6.74 -2.37 37.67
CA TYR A 110 -7.09 -1.33 36.70
C TYR A 110 -8.10 -0.41 37.36
N VAL A 111 -7.61 0.65 38.01
CA VAL A 111 -8.41 1.58 38.81
C VAL A 111 -9.51 2.23 37.97
N GLU A 112 -9.24 2.52 36.70
CA GLU A 112 -10.20 3.16 35.77
C GLU A 112 -11.40 2.28 35.42
N ALA A 113 -11.25 0.96 35.43
CA ALA A 113 -12.29 0.02 35.03
C ALA A 113 -12.86 -0.79 36.22
N GLY A 114 -12.27 -0.68 37.42
CA GLY A 114 -12.64 -1.48 38.58
C GLY A 114 -12.33 -2.98 38.46
N LEU A 115 -11.58 -3.39 37.43
CA LEU A 115 -11.20 -4.79 37.20
C LEU A 115 -9.83 -5.10 37.81
N PHE A 116 -9.72 -6.31 38.36
CA PHE A 116 -8.43 -6.87 38.73
C PHE A 116 -7.76 -7.45 37.48
N GLY A 117 -6.52 -7.02 37.24
CA GLY A 117 -5.63 -7.60 36.25
C GLY A 117 -5.27 -9.05 36.58
N ARG A 118 -4.64 -9.71 35.61
CA ARG A 118 -4.11 -11.07 35.78
C ARG A 118 -2.75 -11.00 36.47
N ALA A 119 -2.51 -11.94 37.39
CA ALA A 119 -1.19 -12.15 37.96
C ALA A 119 -0.44 -13.17 37.09
N TYR A 120 0.67 -12.76 36.50
CA TYR A 120 1.51 -13.62 35.68
C TYR A 120 2.64 -14.24 36.50
N LEU A 121 3.06 -15.42 36.06
CA LEU A 121 4.23 -16.12 36.60
C LEU A 121 5.45 -15.72 35.77
N HIS A 122 6.58 -15.55 36.44
CA HIS A 122 7.87 -15.28 35.83
C HIS A 122 8.90 -16.30 36.30
N LEU A 123 9.83 -16.68 35.43
CA LEU A 123 11.03 -17.41 35.87
C LEU A 123 12.02 -16.42 36.49
N THR A 124 12.66 -16.83 37.58
CA THR A 124 13.77 -16.07 38.14
C THR A 124 15.05 -16.31 37.35
N ARG A 125 16.06 -15.44 37.54
CA ARG A 125 17.41 -15.63 37.00
C ARG A 125 18.01 -17.00 37.37
N LYS A 126 17.80 -17.43 38.62
CA LYS A 126 18.24 -18.74 39.10
C LYS A 126 17.62 -19.87 38.29
N ALA A 127 16.31 -19.84 38.05
CA ALA A 127 15.64 -20.86 37.25
C ALA A 127 16.11 -20.85 35.79
N ALA A 128 16.22 -19.67 35.17
CA ALA A 128 16.66 -19.58 33.77
C ALA A 128 18.07 -20.16 33.53
N LEU A 129 18.99 -19.96 34.48
CA LEU A 129 20.33 -20.56 34.45
C LEU A 129 20.28 -22.09 34.61
N LEU A 130 19.56 -22.59 35.62
CA LEU A 130 19.43 -24.03 35.88
C LEU A 130 18.76 -24.77 34.71
N LEU A 131 17.77 -24.15 34.09
CA LEU A 131 17.10 -24.67 32.91
C LEU A 131 17.96 -24.57 31.63
N GLY A 132 19.08 -23.84 31.67
CA GLY A 132 19.93 -23.61 30.51
C GLY A 132 19.25 -22.79 29.42
N LEU A 133 18.38 -21.86 29.81
CA LEU A 133 17.80 -20.85 28.91
C LEU A 133 18.77 -19.67 28.72
N ILE A 134 19.69 -19.48 29.68
CA ILE A 134 20.72 -18.46 29.67
C ILE A 134 22.03 -19.12 30.07
N ASP A 135 23.13 -18.69 29.45
CA ASP A 135 24.47 -19.13 29.80
C ASP A 135 24.99 -18.35 31.03
N GLU A 136 25.73 -19.02 31.90
CA GLU A 136 26.37 -18.35 33.03
C GLU A 136 27.39 -17.33 32.51
N PRO A 137 27.38 -16.07 32.98
CA PRO A 137 28.24 -15.00 32.48
C PRO A 137 29.73 -15.15 32.87
N GLY A 138 30.21 -16.36 33.18
CA GLY A 138 31.55 -16.60 33.72
C GLY A 138 32.31 -17.80 33.12
N GLN A 139 31.70 -18.57 32.23
CA GLN A 139 32.45 -19.55 31.45
C GLN A 139 32.71 -18.95 30.06
N PRO A 140 33.97 -18.72 29.65
CA PRO A 140 34.25 -18.32 28.29
C PRO A 140 33.74 -19.43 27.38
N ALA A 141 32.61 -19.16 26.71
CA ALA A 141 32.21 -19.94 25.56
C ALA A 141 33.41 -19.93 24.63
N VAL A 142 33.96 -21.12 24.37
CA VAL A 142 34.99 -21.32 23.36
C VAL A 142 34.32 -21.01 22.03
N SER A 143 34.32 -19.72 21.69
CA SER A 143 33.95 -19.20 20.41
C SER A 143 34.96 -19.74 19.42
N ASN A 144 34.61 -20.86 18.77
CA ASN A 144 35.19 -21.23 17.49
C ASN A 144 34.69 -20.23 16.44
N GLU A 145 35.15 -18.99 16.56
CA GLU A 145 35.17 -18.01 15.48
C GLU A 145 36.56 -18.11 14.86
N GLY A 146 36.64 -18.84 13.73
CA GLY A 146 37.85 -18.99 12.96
C GLY A 146 38.35 -17.64 12.43
N LYS A 147 39.27 -17.03 13.17
CA LYS A 147 40.22 -16.06 12.62
C LYS A 147 41.27 -16.83 11.83
N GLN A 148 41.37 -16.46 10.56
CA GLN A 148 42.51 -16.75 9.70
C GLN A 148 43.79 -16.21 10.35
N GLY A 149 44.78 -17.08 10.50
CA GLY A 149 46.14 -16.77 10.93
C GLY A 149 46.94 -18.06 10.92
N GLY A 150 47.88 -18.19 9.99
CA GLY A 150 48.57 -19.44 9.69
C GLY A 150 49.46 -19.95 10.82
N CYS A 151 49.67 -21.27 10.83
CA CYS A 151 50.97 -21.98 10.82
C CYS A 151 50.79 -23.43 11.35
N THR A 152 51.24 -24.37 10.52
CA THR A 152 51.75 -25.73 10.80
C THR A 152 50.82 -26.85 11.31
N ASP A 153 50.52 -27.76 10.37
CA ASP A 153 50.42 -29.23 10.44
C ASP A 153 50.17 -29.93 11.79
N ALA A 154 48.98 -30.54 11.91
CA ALA A 154 48.82 -31.91 12.39
C ALA A 154 47.42 -32.47 12.04
N GLN A 155 47.39 -33.32 11.02
CA GLN A 155 46.44 -34.40 10.74
C GLN A 155 44.94 -34.21 11.07
N ALA A 156 44.27 -33.77 10.01
CA ALA A 156 42.89 -34.05 9.61
C ALA A 156 42.25 -35.33 10.16
N PHE A 157 41.23 -35.17 11.01
CA PHE A 157 40.02 -35.98 10.91
C PHE A 157 39.00 -35.20 10.07
N GLN A 158 38.89 -35.57 8.79
CA GLN A 158 37.92 -35.04 7.85
C GLN A 158 36.50 -35.34 8.35
N ARG A 159 35.81 -34.30 8.85
CA ARG A 159 34.35 -34.35 9.00
C ARG A 159 33.73 -34.25 7.60
N PRO A 160 32.87 -35.17 7.16
CA PRO A 160 32.15 -35.01 5.91
C PRO A 160 31.27 -33.76 6.00
N TYR A 161 31.61 -32.77 5.17
CA TYR A 161 30.90 -31.51 5.04
C TYR A 161 29.61 -31.73 4.26
N ALA A 162 28.51 -32.00 4.96
CA ALA A 162 27.20 -31.70 4.39
C ALA A 162 27.01 -30.18 4.43
N LYS A 163 27.39 -29.48 3.35
CA LYS A 163 26.96 -28.10 3.08
C LYS A 163 25.49 -28.09 2.66
N VAL A 164 24.59 -28.45 3.56
CA VAL A 164 23.14 -28.26 3.39
C VAL A 164 22.55 -27.80 4.70
N ALA A 165 22.95 -26.61 5.12
CA ALA A 165 22.15 -25.77 5.98
C ALA A 165 22.42 -24.35 5.51
N ASP A 166 21.46 -23.75 4.82
CA ASP A 166 21.39 -22.30 4.75
C ASP A 166 21.54 -21.80 6.19
N GLY A 167 22.52 -20.92 6.41
CA GLY A 167 22.78 -20.34 7.72
C GLY A 167 21.48 -19.84 8.34
N ALA A 168 21.38 -19.91 9.67
CA ALA A 168 20.22 -19.45 10.40
C ALA A 168 19.80 -18.07 9.87
N ASN A 169 18.62 -18.02 9.24
CA ASN A 169 17.98 -16.79 8.80
C ASN A 169 17.44 -16.04 10.01
N THR A 170 18.26 -15.83 11.03
CA THR A 170 17.94 -14.97 12.16
C THR A 170 18.34 -13.57 11.74
N LYS A 171 17.49 -12.93 10.93
CA LYS A 171 17.43 -11.47 10.92
C LYS A 171 17.08 -11.08 12.35
N ASP A 172 18.03 -10.50 13.07
CA ASP A 172 17.85 -9.93 14.39
C ASP A 172 16.61 -9.02 14.38
N LEU A 173 15.53 -9.51 14.99
CA LEU A 173 14.23 -8.87 15.08
C LEU A 173 13.98 -8.33 16.49
N SER A 174 15.01 -7.84 17.16
CA SER A 174 14.83 -6.93 18.29
C SER A 174 14.75 -5.50 17.75
N PRO A 175 13.62 -4.77 17.88
CA PRO A 175 13.67 -3.34 17.61
C PRO A 175 14.56 -2.72 18.69
N LEU A 176 15.66 -2.10 18.28
CA LEU A 176 16.40 -1.18 19.14
C LEU A 176 15.40 -0.18 19.72
N THR A 177 15.39 -0.06 21.03
CA THR A 177 14.56 0.82 21.85
C THR A 177 14.80 2.33 21.63
N SER A 178 15.51 2.70 20.55
CA SER A 178 15.78 4.09 20.15
C SER A 178 15.17 4.51 18.81
N GLN A 179 14.37 3.65 18.16
CA GLN A 179 13.51 4.14 17.08
C GLN A 179 12.31 4.82 17.74
N GLU A 180 12.38 6.15 17.91
CA GLU A 180 11.20 6.98 17.96
C GLU A 180 10.32 6.56 16.78
N ARG A 181 9.30 5.75 17.07
CA ARG A 181 8.27 5.40 16.09
C ARG A 181 7.57 6.71 15.81
N GLN A 182 8.03 7.41 14.77
CA GLN A 182 7.23 8.42 14.09
C GLN A 182 5.82 7.84 14.02
N PRO A 183 4.79 8.53 14.55
CA PRO A 183 3.43 8.02 14.49
C PRO A 183 3.17 7.72 13.02
N GLY A 184 3.10 6.43 12.68
CA GLY A 184 3.00 5.98 11.31
C GLY A 184 1.67 6.46 10.76
N GLN A 185 1.63 7.70 10.28
CA GLN A 185 0.44 8.26 9.68
C GLN A 185 0.30 7.64 8.30
N VAL A 186 -0.88 7.08 8.05
CA VAL A 186 -1.23 6.55 6.75
C VAL A 186 -1.26 7.73 5.75
N PRO A 187 -0.61 7.62 4.58
CA PRO A 187 -0.65 8.64 3.53
C PRO A 187 -2.10 9.04 3.20
N GLN A 188 -2.32 10.33 2.91
CA GLN A 188 -3.65 10.91 2.72
C GLN A 188 -4.50 10.13 1.70
N ASP A 189 -3.90 9.71 0.58
CA ASP A 189 -4.56 8.95 -0.50
C ASP A 189 -5.11 7.58 -0.05
N LEU A 190 -4.54 7.02 1.02
CA LEU A 190 -4.90 5.71 1.57
C LEU A 190 -5.79 5.82 2.80
N GLN A 191 -5.96 7.01 3.38
CA GLN A 191 -6.83 7.21 4.55
C GLN A 191 -8.29 6.86 4.24
N ARG A 192 -8.74 7.04 3.00
CA ARG A 192 -10.07 6.61 2.55
C ARG A 192 -10.34 5.10 2.76
N LEU A 193 -9.31 4.25 2.78
CA LEU A 193 -9.48 2.82 3.09
C LEU A 193 -10.01 2.60 4.52
N ARG A 194 -9.74 3.52 5.46
CA ARG A 194 -10.26 3.42 6.84
C ARG A 194 -11.78 3.42 6.88
N THR A 195 -12.43 4.15 5.97
CA THR A 195 -13.91 4.16 5.86
C THR A 195 -14.50 2.80 5.50
N LEU A 196 -13.70 1.91 4.91
CA LEU A 196 -14.08 0.54 4.56
C LEU A 196 -13.65 -0.48 5.61
N GLY A 197 -13.20 -0.03 6.78
CA GLY A 197 -12.80 -0.89 7.90
C GLY A 197 -11.37 -1.41 7.84
N PHE A 198 -10.49 -0.81 7.02
CA PHE A 198 -9.07 -1.18 7.02
C PHE A 198 -8.36 -0.57 8.22
N LEU A 199 -7.70 -1.43 9.00
CA LEU A 199 -6.81 -1.00 10.09
C LEU A 199 -5.47 -0.48 9.52
N ASP A 200 -4.88 0.51 10.18
CA ASP A 200 -3.61 1.13 9.73
C ASP A 200 -2.49 0.12 9.54
N PHE A 201 -2.34 -0.82 10.49
CA PHE A 201 -1.37 -1.92 10.37
C PHE A 201 -1.58 -2.76 9.10
N LEU A 202 -2.84 -3.03 8.74
CA LEU A 202 -3.17 -3.78 7.54
C LEU A 202 -2.84 -2.97 6.29
N ILE A 203 -3.07 -1.66 6.30
CA ILE A 203 -2.70 -0.76 5.19
C ILE A 203 -1.18 -0.78 5.00
N PHE A 204 -0.39 -0.66 6.07
CA PHE A 204 1.07 -0.76 5.99
C PHE A 204 1.54 -2.12 5.46
N LYS A 205 0.90 -3.21 5.90
CA LYS A 205 1.19 -4.55 5.37
C LYS A 205 0.87 -4.64 3.87
N LEU A 206 -0.24 -4.07 3.42
CA LEU A 206 -0.63 -4.04 2.01
C LEU A 206 0.30 -3.17 1.18
N MET A 207 0.80 -2.06 1.72
CA MET A 207 1.82 -1.24 1.06
C MET A 207 3.11 -2.03 0.82
N ARG A 208 3.53 -2.81 1.80
CA ARG A 208 4.68 -3.71 1.66
C ARG A 208 4.43 -4.77 0.59
N GLN A 209 3.27 -5.42 0.61
CA GLN A 209 2.90 -6.43 -0.40
C GLN A 209 2.84 -5.83 -1.81
N ALA A 210 2.31 -4.61 -1.95
CA ALA A 210 2.30 -3.90 -3.23
C ALA A 210 3.73 -3.65 -3.73
N ARG A 211 4.64 -3.21 -2.84
CA ARG A 211 6.05 -2.99 -3.18
C ARG A 211 6.75 -4.28 -3.62
N GLU A 212 6.48 -5.40 -2.94
CA GLU A 212 6.99 -6.73 -3.31
C GLU A 212 6.47 -7.16 -4.69
N ALA A 213 5.24 -6.75 -5.06
CA ALA A 213 4.67 -6.96 -6.39
C ALA A 213 5.09 -5.90 -7.43
N GLY A 214 5.99 -4.96 -7.09
CA GLY A 214 6.45 -3.89 -8.00
C GLY A 214 5.41 -2.80 -8.28
N LYS A 215 4.38 -2.66 -7.44
CA LYS A 215 3.25 -1.73 -7.61
C LYS A 215 3.15 -0.74 -6.47
N ARG A 216 2.52 0.42 -6.71
CA ARG A 216 2.16 1.37 -5.64
C ARG A 216 0.71 1.16 -5.23
N LEU A 217 0.48 0.98 -3.94
CA LEU A 217 -0.87 0.74 -3.40
C LEU A 217 -1.81 1.92 -3.70
N SER A 218 -1.31 3.16 -3.66
CA SER A 218 -2.10 4.37 -3.96
C SER A 218 -2.74 4.30 -5.35
N ASP A 219 -1.96 3.93 -6.37
CA ASP A 219 -2.40 3.88 -7.76
C ASP A 219 -3.47 2.80 -7.97
N VAL A 220 -3.26 1.62 -7.35
CA VAL A 220 -4.23 0.51 -7.39
C VAL A 220 -5.56 0.92 -6.76
N VAL A 221 -5.50 1.58 -5.60
CA VAL A 221 -6.70 2.01 -4.88
C VAL A 221 -7.43 3.10 -5.66
N GLU A 222 -6.72 4.05 -6.28
CA GLU A 222 -7.32 5.12 -7.08
C GLU A 222 -8.06 4.56 -8.31
N VAL A 223 -7.45 3.62 -9.03
CA VAL A 223 -8.07 3.02 -10.22
C VAL A 223 -9.26 2.13 -9.85
N CYS A 224 -9.12 1.33 -8.79
CA CYS A 224 -10.12 0.32 -8.42
C CYS A 224 -11.12 0.78 -7.33
N TRP A 225 -11.11 2.06 -6.93
CA TRP A 225 -11.87 2.56 -5.78
C TRP A 225 -13.35 2.20 -5.83
N GLN A 226 -13.99 2.39 -6.99
CA GLN A 226 -15.42 2.13 -7.18
C GLN A 226 -15.76 0.65 -6.96
N HIS A 227 -14.96 -0.26 -7.54
CA HIS A 227 -15.14 -1.70 -7.37
C HIS A 227 -14.82 -2.15 -5.95
N LEU A 228 -13.83 -1.52 -5.31
CA LEU A 228 -13.42 -1.83 -3.95
C LEU A 228 -14.50 -1.44 -2.93
N ARG A 229 -15.20 -0.32 -3.15
CA ARG A 229 -16.34 0.11 -2.32
C ARG A 229 -17.55 -0.82 -2.42
N GLN A 230 -17.78 -1.41 -3.59
CA GLN A 230 -18.92 -2.32 -3.83
C GLN A 230 -18.62 -3.77 -3.42
N ALA A 231 -17.35 -4.12 -3.19
CA ALA A 231 -16.96 -5.48 -2.88
C ALA A 231 -17.46 -5.94 -1.50
N LYS A 232 -18.08 -7.12 -1.43
CA LYS A 232 -18.48 -7.77 -0.16
C LYS A 232 -17.29 -8.05 0.77
N ARG A 233 -16.08 -8.24 0.21
CA ARG A 233 -14.84 -8.57 0.94
C ARG A 233 -13.66 -7.73 0.39
N PRO A 234 -13.56 -6.44 0.76
CA PRO A 234 -12.63 -5.52 0.11
C PRO A 234 -11.15 -5.88 0.35
N ILE A 235 -10.81 -6.46 1.52
CA ILE A 235 -9.43 -6.87 1.85
C ILE A 235 -8.94 -7.97 0.91
N ASN A 236 -9.75 -9.01 0.69
CA ASN A 236 -9.36 -10.14 -0.17
C ASN A 236 -9.36 -9.73 -1.63
N TYR A 237 -10.30 -8.89 -2.04
CA TYR A 237 -10.36 -8.32 -3.39
C TYR A 237 -9.10 -7.52 -3.71
N LEU A 238 -8.68 -6.63 -2.80
CA LEU A 238 -7.45 -5.86 -2.95
C LEU A 238 -6.22 -6.77 -3.03
N ARG A 239 -6.10 -7.80 -2.18
CA ARG A 239 -4.98 -8.75 -2.27
C ARG A 239 -4.93 -9.48 -3.61
N ALA A 240 -6.07 -9.88 -4.15
CA ALA A 240 -6.15 -10.50 -5.48
C ALA A 240 -5.69 -9.51 -6.58
N LEU A 241 -6.07 -8.24 -6.48
CA LEU A 241 -5.60 -7.20 -7.40
C LEU A 241 -4.08 -6.98 -7.30
N LEU A 242 -3.51 -7.01 -6.10
CA LEU A 242 -2.05 -6.92 -5.93
C LEU A 242 -1.32 -8.10 -6.56
N ALA A 243 -1.89 -9.31 -6.51
CA ALA A 243 -1.32 -10.51 -7.13
C ALA A 243 -1.51 -10.60 -8.66
N SER A 244 -2.41 -9.82 -9.23
CA SER A 244 -2.64 -9.79 -10.69
C SER A 244 -1.44 -9.24 -11.46
N THR A 245 -1.33 -9.47 -12.76
CA THR A 245 -0.25 -8.93 -13.62
C THR A 245 -0.53 -7.52 -14.15
N THR A 246 -1.69 -6.94 -13.82
CA THR A 246 -2.13 -5.66 -14.37
C THR A 246 -1.27 -4.49 -13.88
N ASP A 247 -0.83 -3.63 -14.80
CA ASP A 247 -0.14 -2.39 -14.48
C ASP A 247 -1.13 -1.24 -14.23
N PHE A 248 -1.35 -0.94 -12.94
CA PHE A 248 -2.26 0.13 -12.51
C PHE A 248 -1.61 1.51 -12.59
N GLY A 249 -0.27 1.60 -12.56
CA GLY A 249 0.43 2.87 -12.66
C GLY A 249 0.27 3.47 -14.06
N HIS A 250 0.41 2.65 -15.09
CA HIS A 250 0.16 3.06 -16.47
C HIS A 250 -1.30 3.50 -16.68
N GLN A 251 -2.27 2.73 -16.18
CA GLN A 251 -3.69 3.08 -16.28
C GLN A 251 -4.02 4.42 -15.61
N LEU A 252 -3.43 4.68 -14.44
CA LEU A 252 -3.57 5.95 -13.75
C LEU A 252 -2.96 7.10 -14.58
N SER A 253 -1.73 6.92 -15.07
CA SER A 253 -1.05 7.95 -15.86
C SER A 253 -1.83 8.32 -17.12
N VAL A 254 -2.40 7.33 -17.82
CA VAL A 254 -3.24 7.58 -19.01
C VAL A 254 -4.48 8.39 -18.65
N LYS A 255 -5.17 8.04 -17.55
CA LYS A 255 -6.35 8.79 -17.07
C LYS A 255 -5.99 10.22 -16.68
N MET A 256 -4.90 10.42 -15.94
CA MET A 256 -4.47 11.74 -15.50
C MET A 256 -4.05 12.61 -16.68
N ASN A 257 -3.28 12.07 -17.63
CA ASN A 257 -2.87 12.79 -18.82
C ASN A 257 -4.07 13.22 -19.68
N ALA A 258 -5.11 12.38 -19.79
CA ALA A 258 -6.35 12.76 -20.47
C ALA A 258 -7.07 13.93 -19.78
N ILE A 259 -7.16 13.91 -18.44
CA ILE A 259 -7.77 15.00 -17.66
C ILE A 259 -6.95 16.29 -17.81
N THR A 260 -5.63 16.22 -17.68
CA THR A 260 -4.74 17.38 -17.86
C THR A 260 -4.79 17.91 -19.29
N ALA A 261 -4.89 17.05 -20.31
CA ALA A 261 -5.05 17.48 -21.70
C ALA A 261 -6.35 18.27 -21.89
N VAL A 262 -7.46 17.80 -21.32
CA VAL A 262 -8.75 18.52 -21.37
C VAL A 262 -8.65 19.86 -20.63
N GLN A 263 -8.08 19.88 -19.42
CA GLN A 263 -7.92 21.11 -18.63
C GLN A 263 -7.00 22.13 -19.30
N THR A 264 -5.90 21.68 -19.90
CA THR A 264 -5.00 22.58 -20.63
C THR A 264 -5.64 23.11 -21.91
N ALA A 265 -6.44 22.31 -22.61
CA ALA A 265 -7.23 22.77 -23.76
C ALA A 265 -8.28 23.81 -23.35
N THR A 266 -9.04 23.56 -22.28
CA THR A 266 -10.05 24.54 -21.79
C THR A 266 -9.39 25.80 -21.26
N HIS A 267 -8.26 25.70 -20.57
CA HIS A 267 -7.53 26.87 -20.09
C HIS A 267 -7.00 27.72 -21.25
N LYS A 268 -6.36 27.10 -22.25
CA LYS A 268 -5.90 27.80 -23.46
C LYS A 268 -7.06 28.50 -24.19
N ARG A 269 -8.22 27.84 -24.25
CA ARG A 269 -9.42 28.41 -24.84
C ARG A 269 -9.90 29.64 -24.07
N ASN A 270 -10.03 29.54 -22.75
CA ASN A 270 -10.47 30.65 -21.91
C ASN A 270 -9.49 31.83 -21.97
N GLU A 271 -8.18 31.56 -21.99
CA GLU A 271 -7.16 32.59 -22.19
C GLU A 271 -7.31 33.27 -23.56
N ALA A 272 -7.52 32.49 -24.63
CA ALA A 272 -7.72 33.03 -25.96
C ALA A 272 -8.99 33.89 -26.05
N GLU A 273 -10.10 33.42 -25.47
CA GLU A 273 -11.37 34.15 -25.44
C GLU A 273 -11.26 35.45 -24.61
N THR A 274 -10.56 35.44 -23.48
CA THR A 274 -10.33 36.66 -22.68
C THR A 274 -9.41 37.67 -23.38
N LEU A 275 -8.39 37.20 -24.10
CA LEU A 275 -7.53 38.08 -24.90
C LEU A 275 -8.31 38.70 -26.06
N VAL A 276 -9.10 37.92 -26.78
CA VAL A 276 -9.91 38.40 -27.89
C VAL A 276 -10.95 39.42 -27.42
N ARG A 277 -11.62 39.19 -26.28
CA ARG A 277 -12.54 40.17 -25.68
C ARG A 277 -11.86 41.50 -25.33
N LYS A 278 -10.60 41.49 -24.87
CA LYS A 278 -9.84 42.73 -24.61
C LYS A 278 -9.45 43.48 -25.87
N LEU A 279 -9.37 42.78 -27.00
CA LEU A 279 -8.97 43.34 -28.30
C LEU A 279 -10.16 43.63 -29.21
N ASP A 280 -11.38 43.62 -28.66
CA ASP A 280 -12.59 43.93 -29.40
C ASP A 280 -12.52 45.34 -30.02
N GLY A 281 -12.99 45.46 -31.26
CA GLY A 281 -12.92 46.68 -32.06
C GLY A 281 -11.54 47.01 -32.63
N ARG A 282 -10.49 46.27 -32.29
CA ARG A 282 -9.15 46.50 -32.87
C ARG A 282 -8.97 45.79 -34.21
N THR A 283 -8.16 46.41 -35.06
CA THR A 283 -7.83 45.90 -36.39
C THR A 283 -6.37 45.48 -36.43
N PHE A 284 -6.12 44.33 -37.03
CA PHE A 284 -4.80 43.75 -37.17
C PHE A 284 -4.54 43.39 -38.63
N ALA A 285 -3.27 43.36 -39.02
CA ALA A 285 -2.84 42.93 -40.34
C ALA A 285 -1.87 41.75 -40.23
N ASP A 286 -1.88 40.91 -41.25
CA ASP A 286 -0.85 39.90 -41.48
C ASP A 286 0.52 40.56 -41.70
N ALA A 287 1.63 39.85 -41.44
CA ALA A 287 2.99 40.37 -41.62
C ALA A 287 3.25 40.86 -43.07
N ASP A 288 2.59 40.23 -44.05
CA ASP A 288 2.67 40.60 -45.47
C ASP A 288 1.67 41.71 -45.88
N GLY A 289 0.82 42.17 -44.95
CA GLY A 289 -0.18 43.23 -45.18
C GLY A 289 -1.35 42.85 -46.10
N THR A 290 -1.39 41.62 -46.62
CA THR A 290 -2.39 41.14 -47.58
C THR A 290 -3.79 40.90 -47.01
N THR A 291 -3.86 40.58 -45.71
CA THR A 291 -5.10 40.20 -45.03
C THR A 291 -5.30 41.04 -43.78
N ARG A 292 -6.50 41.60 -43.64
CA ARG A 292 -6.93 42.40 -42.49
C ARG A 292 -7.88 41.58 -41.62
N TYR A 293 -7.63 41.61 -40.32
CA TYR A 293 -8.41 40.94 -39.29
C TYR A 293 -9.02 41.99 -38.36
N THR A 294 -10.34 42.09 -38.32
CA THR A 294 -11.05 42.97 -37.36
C THR A 294 -11.81 42.09 -36.37
N VAL A 295 -11.52 42.28 -35.08
CA VAL A 295 -12.27 41.63 -34.01
C VAL A 295 -13.56 42.43 -33.79
N ALA A 296 -14.70 41.78 -33.95
CA ALA A 296 -16.02 42.40 -33.90
C ALA A 296 -16.97 41.64 -32.96
N ASP A 297 -18.10 42.26 -32.66
CA ASP A 297 -19.19 41.72 -31.84
C ASP A 297 -18.76 41.32 -30.42
N GLY A 298 -18.02 42.17 -29.70
CA GLY A 298 -17.63 41.87 -28.31
C GLY A 298 -16.55 40.79 -28.20
N GLY A 299 -15.77 40.57 -29.26
CA GLY A 299 -14.77 39.49 -29.33
C GLY A 299 -15.34 38.13 -29.77
N THR A 300 -16.54 38.10 -30.34
CA THR A 300 -17.22 36.84 -30.71
C THR A 300 -17.08 36.48 -32.19
N ALA A 301 -16.75 37.45 -33.04
CA ALA A 301 -16.54 37.25 -34.48
C ALA A 301 -15.22 37.86 -34.97
N LEU A 302 -14.56 37.18 -35.89
CA LEU A 302 -13.42 37.72 -36.64
C LEU A 302 -13.86 38.02 -38.07
N LEU A 303 -13.75 39.28 -38.46
CA LEU A 303 -13.97 39.73 -39.82
C LEU A 303 -12.62 39.71 -40.56
N VAL A 304 -12.52 38.86 -41.58
CA VAL A 304 -11.32 38.73 -42.42
C VAL A 304 -11.58 39.43 -43.74
N CYS A 305 -10.74 40.40 -44.10
CA CYS A 305 -10.82 41.14 -45.36
C CYS A 305 -9.51 40.99 -46.11
N ARG A 306 -9.56 40.48 -47.34
CA ARG A 306 -8.38 40.47 -48.22
C ARG A 306 -8.33 41.78 -48.99
N VAL A 307 -7.20 42.49 -48.96
CA VAL A 307 -7.08 43.85 -49.50
C VAL A 307 -7.42 43.92 -51.00
N ALA A 308 -7.12 42.86 -51.77
CA ALA A 308 -7.42 42.79 -53.20
C ALA A 308 -8.89 42.49 -53.54
N GLU A 309 -9.62 41.79 -52.68
CA GLU A 309 -10.97 41.27 -53.00
C GLU A 309 -12.09 42.16 -52.42
N ARG A 310 -11.79 43.02 -51.42
CA ARG A 310 -12.77 43.86 -50.67
C ARG A 310 -13.97 43.09 -50.06
N VAL A 311 -14.00 41.76 -50.11
CA VAL A 311 -15.05 40.93 -49.50
C VAL A 311 -14.69 40.62 -48.05
N THR A 312 -15.57 41.00 -47.13
CA THR A 312 -15.48 40.66 -45.70
C THR A 312 -16.04 39.25 -45.49
N ARG A 313 -15.26 38.36 -44.87
CA ARG A 313 -15.70 37.02 -44.49
C ARG A 313 -15.71 36.89 -42.97
N ARG A 314 -16.85 36.47 -42.42
CA ARG A 314 -16.98 36.19 -40.99
C ARG A 314 -16.43 34.79 -40.72
N SER A 315 -15.41 34.69 -39.88
CA SER A 315 -14.97 33.39 -39.38
C SER A 315 -15.88 32.95 -38.25
N ALA A 316 -16.53 31.80 -38.40
CA ALA A 316 -17.34 31.15 -37.37
C ALA A 316 -16.63 29.87 -36.91
N GLY A 317 -16.42 29.69 -35.60
CA GLY A 317 -15.75 28.51 -35.01
C GLY A 317 -14.68 28.86 -33.98
N HIS A 318 -13.81 27.90 -33.64
CA HIS A 318 -12.72 28.05 -32.66
C HIS A 318 -11.54 28.90 -33.20
N TRP A 319 -11.82 30.07 -33.75
CA TRP A 319 -10.83 30.97 -34.35
C TRP A 319 -10.00 31.71 -33.29
N ALA A 320 -10.55 31.95 -32.11
CA ALA A 320 -9.93 32.72 -31.04
C ALA A 320 -8.57 32.13 -30.62
N GLU A 321 -8.46 30.80 -30.51
CA GLU A 321 -7.21 30.11 -30.15
C GLU A 321 -6.13 30.28 -31.22
N ALA A 322 -6.48 30.11 -32.49
CA ALA A 322 -5.57 30.29 -33.61
C ALA A 322 -5.11 31.75 -33.75
N PHE A 323 -6.04 32.71 -33.56
CA PHE A 323 -5.76 34.14 -33.60
C PHE A 323 -4.84 34.58 -32.45
N ALA A 324 -5.13 34.15 -31.21
CA ALA A 324 -4.28 34.43 -30.06
C ALA A 324 -2.88 33.82 -30.20
N ALA A 325 -2.78 32.62 -30.78
CA ALA A 325 -1.49 31.99 -31.07
C ALA A 325 -0.70 32.74 -32.16
N ALA A 326 -1.36 33.20 -33.22
CA ALA A 326 -0.74 33.97 -34.30
C ALA A 326 -0.28 35.36 -33.82
N LEU A 327 -1.05 36.00 -32.94
CA LEU A 327 -0.69 37.28 -32.32
C LEU A 327 0.52 37.13 -31.38
N LYS A 328 0.57 36.07 -30.54
CA LYS A 328 1.73 35.78 -29.67
C LYS A 328 3.00 35.43 -30.48
N LYS A 329 2.86 34.81 -31.65
CA LYS A 329 3.96 34.49 -32.56
C LYS A 329 4.42 35.68 -33.42
N GLY A 330 3.76 36.83 -33.33
CA GLY A 330 4.08 38.02 -34.12
C GLY A 330 3.75 37.91 -35.61
N GLN A 331 2.92 36.93 -36.01
CA GLN A 331 2.45 36.78 -37.39
C GLN A 331 1.37 37.80 -37.74
N ILE A 332 0.73 38.37 -36.71
CA ILE A 332 -0.33 39.36 -36.82
C ILE A 332 0.09 40.58 -35.99
N VAL A 333 0.16 41.75 -36.62
CA VAL A 333 0.62 43.00 -36.03
C VAL A 333 -0.56 43.97 -35.92
N PRO A 334 -0.71 44.75 -34.82
CA PRO A 334 -1.73 45.78 -34.72
C PRO A 334 -1.56 46.78 -35.86
N ALA A 335 -2.63 47.01 -36.62
CA ALA A 335 -2.63 47.99 -37.69
C ALA A 335 -2.95 49.36 -37.05
N GLU A 336 -1.96 50.26 -36.97
CA GLU A 336 -2.25 51.65 -36.66
C GLU A 336 -3.10 52.23 -37.79
N GLN A 337 -4.14 52.97 -37.40
CA GLN A 337 -5.23 53.43 -38.26
C GLN A 337 -4.76 54.39 -39.38
N GLU A 338 -3.54 54.91 -39.29
CA GLU A 338 -3.02 55.97 -40.15
C GLU A 338 -2.10 55.48 -41.29
N ASP A 339 -1.51 54.29 -41.21
CA ASP A 339 -0.51 53.83 -42.19
C ASP A 339 -1.09 53.34 -43.54
N PHE A 340 -2.41 53.18 -43.63
CA PHE A 340 -3.04 52.55 -44.80
C PHE A 340 -4.06 53.40 -45.56
N ALA A 341 -4.48 54.55 -45.05
CA ALA A 341 -5.21 55.52 -45.89
C ALA A 341 -4.31 56.08 -47.01
N ALA A 342 -2.99 56.07 -46.82
CA ALA A 342 -2.00 56.58 -47.77
C ALA A 342 -1.59 55.59 -48.89
N ARG A 343 -2.08 54.34 -48.89
CA ARG A 343 -1.62 53.28 -49.82
C ARG A 343 -2.69 52.71 -50.75
N THR A 344 -3.80 53.41 -50.93
CA THR A 344 -4.77 53.09 -52.00
C THR A 344 -4.22 53.54 -53.35
N PRO A 345 -3.94 52.65 -54.33
CA PRO A 345 -3.91 53.10 -55.72
C PRO A 345 -5.35 53.39 -56.13
N GLU A 346 -5.62 54.66 -56.42
CA GLU A 346 -6.81 55.07 -57.14
C GLU A 346 -6.75 54.47 -58.55
N THR A 347 -7.71 53.64 -58.92
CA THR A 347 -8.04 53.44 -60.33
C THR A 347 -9.51 53.07 -60.44
N GLY A 348 -10.32 54.05 -60.82
CA GLY A 348 -11.68 53.83 -61.25
C GLY A 348 -11.72 53.18 -62.62
N HIS A 349 -12.74 52.35 -62.86
CA HIS A 349 -13.38 52.24 -64.17
C HIS A 349 -14.82 51.73 -64.00
N ASP A 350 -15.70 52.43 -64.72
CA ASP A 350 -17.14 52.32 -64.75
C ASP A 350 -17.67 51.15 -65.61
N VAL A 351 -18.87 50.70 -65.22
CA VAL A 351 -20.03 50.26 -66.01
C VAL A 351 -19.86 49.22 -67.15
N GLY A 352 -20.62 48.13 -67.03
CA GLY A 352 -21.01 47.27 -68.16
C GLY A 352 -22.04 46.21 -67.78
N ALA A 353 -23.30 46.46 -68.14
CA ALA A 353 -24.45 45.59 -67.90
C ALA A 353 -24.59 44.44 -68.93
N ALA A 354 -25.47 43.48 -68.58
CA ALA A 354 -26.16 42.48 -69.41
C ALA A 354 -25.46 41.14 -69.70
N GLY A 355 -26.19 40.05 -69.41
CA GLY A 355 -25.85 38.68 -69.83
C GLY A 355 -26.55 37.59 -69.02
N HIS A 356 -27.80 37.29 -69.35
CA HIS A 356 -28.62 36.26 -68.73
C HIS A 356 -28.36 34.86 -69.36
N VAL A 357 -28.41 33.82 -68.52
CA VAL A 357 -28.72 32.39 -68.79
C VAL A 357 -27.65 31.45 -69.41
N LYS A 358 -27.23 30.44 -68.62
CA LYS A 358 -27.46 28.98 -68.88
C LYS A 358 -27.08 28.12 -67.65
N PRO A 359 -27.85 27.06 -67.31
CA PRO A 359 -27.60 26.22 -66.14
C PRO A 359 -26.63 25.06 -66.42
N HIS A 360 -25.92 24.69 -65.35
CA HIS A 360 -25.23 23.42 -65.08
C HIS A 360 -24.42 22.72 -66.19
N GLN A 361 -23.12 23.03 -66.22
CA GLN A 361 -22.06 22.03 -66.42
C GLN A 361 -21.12 22.07 -65.20
N PRO A 362 -20.64 20.92 -64.68
CA PRO A 362 -19.68 20.91 -63.58
C PRO A 362 -18.36 21.52 -64.08
N ARG A 363 -17.90 22.56 -63.37
CA ARG A 363 -16.62 23.21 -63.65
C ARG A 363 -15.49 22.19 -63.44
N GLU A 364 -14.76 21.86 -64.50
CA GLU A 364 -13.57 21.03 -64.39
C GLU A 364 -12.51 21.79 -63.58
N LEU A 365 -11.95 21.10 -62.59
CA LEU A 365 -10.90 21.61 -61.71
C LEU A 365 -9.63 21.86 -62.53
N THR A 366 -9.28 23.12 -62.73
CA THR A 366 -7.99 23.51 -63.29
C THR A 366 -6.87 23.08 -62.33
N ARG A 367 -5.77 22.54 -62.87
CA ARG A 367 -4.58 22.08 -62.12
C ARG A 367 -4.12 23.00 -60.97
N PRO A 368 -4.09 24.34 -61.10
CA PRO A 368 -3.70 25.20 -59.97
C PRO A 368 -4.69 25.14 -58.79
N VAL A 369 -5.99 24.95 -59.06
CA VAL A 369 -7.02 24.86 -58.03
C VAL A 369 -6.97 23.50 -57.32
N SER A 370 -6.64 22.43 -58.03
CA SER A 370 -6.46 21.10 -57.41
C SER A 370 -5.22 21.06 -56.52
N GLU A 371 -4.10 21.67 -56.93
CA GLU A 371 -2.90 21.79 -56.09
C GLU A 371 -3.14 22.63 -54.83
N HIS A 372 -3.92 23.71 -54.96
CA HIS A 372 -4.30 24.55 -53.82
C HIS A 372 -5.18 23.80 -52.81
N LEU A 373 -6.14 23.00 -53.30
CA LEU A 373 -7.00 22.17 -52.44
C LEU A 373 -6.24 21.01 -51.77
N ILE A 374 -5.22 20.46 -52.43
CA ILE A 374 -4.32 19.45 -51.84
C ILE A 374 -3.48 20.07 -50.72
N ARG A 375 -2.95 21.29 -50.90
CA ARG A 375 -2.25 22.04 -49.84
C ARG A 375 -3.18 22.36 -48.65
N LEU A 376 -4.41 22.79 -48.92
CA LEU A 376 -5.43 23.02 -47.88
C LEU A 376 -5.78 21.74 -47.11
N ARG A 377 -5.92 20.60 -47.79
CA ARG A 377 -6.14 19.31 -47.12
C ARG A 377 -4.95 18.83 -46.29
N ALA A 378 -3.72 19.09 -46.74
CA ALA A 378 -2.52 18.72 -46.00
C ALA A 378 -2.38 19.51 -44.69
N LEU A 379 -2.80 20.78 -44.68
CA LEU A 379 -2.80 21.62 -43.48
C LEU A 379 -3.87 21.19 -42.46
N CYS A 380 -5.04 20.74 -42.92
CA CYS A 380 -6.10 20.30 -42.02
C CYS A 380 -5.89 18.89 -41.42
N ARG A 381 -4.93 18.09 -41.90
CA ARG A 381 -4.62 16.75 -41.35
C ARG A 381 -3.49 16.73 -40.31
N ARG A 382 -2.91 17.88 -39.99
CA ARG A 382 -1.81 18.00 -39.00
C ARG A 382 -2.22 18.73 -37.72
N ALA A 383 -3.52 18.85 -37.46
CA ALA A 383 -4.09 19.37 -36.21
C ALA A 383 -4.82 18.25 -35.47
#